data_AF-A0A972N1F6-F1
#
_entry.id   AF-A0A972N1F6-F1
#
_cell.length_a   1.000
_cell.length_b   1.000
_cell.length_c   1.000
_cell.angle_alpha   90.00
_cell.angle_beta   90.00
_cell.angle_gamma   90.00
#
_symmetry.space_group_name_H-M   'P 1'
#
loop_
_entity.id
_entity.type
_entity.pdbx_description
1 polymer ?
#
loop_
_entity_poly.entity_id
_entity_poly.type
_entity_poly.pdbx_seq_one_letter_code
_entity_poly.pdbx_strand_id
1 'polypeptide(L)'
;MRRIGVVLLAVGLVSCGSLSRFRFWKRDEVKVVIPEESFKRGMELYGKGKYRDAIKFFKEVLYTKGYGPLAESASVFLGLSYLNLKAYDEAIGELENFLDMYKYAPDSLKALAYLGLARAYNEKHSNLELDISDIDMAIYYAQRLKDMGMFVDEAERIIREVRWKKATKLLMAADVYSKLRVMKSVKVYLETFLKMYPDDPRADSVRKVLESLR
;
A
#
# COMPACT_ATOMS: atom_id res chain seq x y z
N MET A 1 -82.51 20.99 19.23
CA MET A 1 -83.20 19.75 19.61
C MET A 1 -82.55 18.57 18.88
N ARG A 2 -82.01 17.60 19.65
CA ARG A 2 -81.80 16.15 19.35
C ARG A 2 -81.03 15.76 18.06
N ARG A 3 -79.97 14.93 18.06
CA ARG A 3 -79.50 13.82 18.93
C ARG A 3 -77.96 13.74 18.82
N ILE A 4 -77.17 13.82 19.90
CA ILE A 4 -76.62 12.73 20.73
C ILE A 4 -76.01 11.57 19.92
N GLY A 5 -74.69 11.46 19.97
CA GLY A 5 -73.87 10.37 19.44
C GLY A 5 -72.54 10.22 20.21
N VAL A 6 -72.69 9.85 21.49
CA VAL A 6 -71.79 9.08 22.38
C VAL A 6 -70.26 9.20 22.22
N VAL A 7 -69.66 9.79 23.25
CA VAL A 7 -68.26 9.67 23.70
C VAL A 7 -67.92 8.20 24.00
N LEU A 8 -66.79 7.71 23.47
CA LEU A 8 -66.07 6.57 24.04
C LEU A 8 -64.60 6.96 24.29
N LEU A 9 -64.42 7.60 25.44
CA LEU A 9 -63.16 7.65 26.18
C LEU A 9 -62.85 6.22 26.64
N ALA A 10 -61.96 5.53 25.93
CA ALA A 10 -61.30 4.34 26.46
C ALA A 10 -60.09 4.77 27.28
N VAL A 11 -60.35 5.21 28.51
CA VAL A 11 -59.35 5.18 29.59
C VAL A 11 -59.27 3.74 30.05
N GLY A 12 -58.27 3.01 29.55
CA GLY A 12 -57.99 1.63 29.92
C GLY A 12 -56.58 1.52 30.47
N LEU A 13 -56.50 1.17 31.75
CA LEU A 13 -55.32 1.09 32.60
C LEU A 13 -54.27 0.09 32.09
N VAL A 14 -53.02 0.54 32.09
CA VAL A 14 -51.78 -0.18 32.43
C VAL A 14 -51.79 -1.69 32.14
N SER A 15 -51.28 -2.06 30.96
CA SER A 15 -50.38 -3.20 30.86
C SER A 15 -48.96 -2.66 30.91
N CYS A 16 -48.27 -2.90 32.03
CA CYS A 16 -46.85 -2.63 32.17
C CYS A 16 -46.08 -3.65 31.33
N GLY A 17 -45.81 -3.29 30.08
CA GLY A 17 -45.02 -4.12 29.17
C GLY A 17 -45.18 -3.64 27.74
N SER A 18 -44.13 -3.03 27.18
CA SER A 18 -44.00 -2.59 25.77
C SER A 18 -44.61 -1.24 25.36
N LEU A 19 -44.34 -0.17 26.13
CA LEU A 19 -44.53 1.21 25.66
C LEU A 19 -43.26 2.06 25.81
N SER A 20 -42.32 1.82 24.89
CA SER A 20 -41.32 2.82 24.46
C SER A 20 -40.84 2.52 23.03
N ARG A 21 -41.77 2.15 22.14
CA ARG A 21 -41.51 2.11 20.69
C ARG A 21 -42.00 3.39 20.01
N PHE A 22 -41.55 4.53 20.53
CA PHE A 22 -41.43 5.75 19.74
C PHE A 22 -39.95 6.05 19.66
N ARG A 23 -39.26 5.34 18.76
CA ARG A 23 -37.87 5.64 18.41
C ARG A 23 -37.91 6.93 17.61
N PHE A 24 -37.86 8.05 18.32
CA PHE A 24 -37.59 9.38 17.78
C PHE A 24 -36.51 9.22 16.72
N TRP A 25 -36.83 9.57 15.47
CA TRP A 25 -35.86 9.65 14.39
C TRP A 25 -34.75 10.58 14.87
N LYS A 26 -33.61 10.01 15.31
CA LYS A 26 -32.38 10.76 15.46
C LYS A 26 -32.07 11.22 14.04
N ARG A 27 -32.34 12.49 13.75
CA ARG A 27 -32.02 13.09 12.46
C ARG A 27 -30.52 12.91 12.31
N ASP A 28 -30.10 11.97 11.46
CA ASP A 28 -28.68 11.76 11.20
C ASP A 28 -28.14 13.13 10.76
N GLU A 29 -27.21 13.68 11.55
CA GLU A 29 -26.54 14.92 11.19
C GLU A 29 -25.89 14.70 9.83
N VAL A 30 -26.37 15.41 8.81
CA VAL A 30 -25.77 15.36 7.49
C VAL A 30 -24.37 15.93 7.63
N LYS A 31 -23.37 15.05 7.73
CA LYS A 31 -21.97 15.45 7.79
C LYS A 31 -21.62 16.07 6.45
N VAL A 32 -21.63 17.39 6.39
CA VAL A 32 -21.16 18.13 5.22
C VAL A 32 -19.65 17.91 5.11
N VAL A 33 -19.23 17.23 4.04
CA VAL A 33 -17.81 17.01 3.75
C VAL A 33 -17.33 18.15 2.85
N ILE A 34 -16.43 18.98 3.38
CA ILE A 34 -15.75 20.02 2.62
C ILE A 34 -14.40 19.43 2.16
N PRO A 35 -14.18 19.22 0.84
CA PRO A 35 -12.99 18.51 0.35
C PRO A 35 -11.68 19.19 0.76
N GLU A 36 -11.62 20.51 0.72
CA GLU A 36 -10.43 21.29 1.06
C GLU A 36 -10.07 21.14 2.55
N GLU A 37 -11.06 21.20 3.44
CA GLU A 37 -10.86 20.99 4.87
C GLU A 37 -10.46 19.55 5.18
N SER A 38 -11.09 18.60 4.49
CA SER A 38 -10.78 17.17 4.62
C SER A 38 -9.34 16.91 4.19
N PHE A 39 -8.91 17.42 3.04
CA PHE A 39 -7.54 17.28 2.56
C PHE A 39 -6.55 17.90 3.55
N LYS A 40 -6.80 19.13 4.01
CA LYS A 40 -5.95 19.80 5.01
C LYS A 40 -5.82 18.95 6.27
N ARG A 41 -6.92 18.41 6.78
CA ARG A 41 -6.90 17.56 7.98
C ARG A 41 -6.18 16.23 7.75
N GLY A 42 -6.36 15.62 6.58
CA GLY A 42 -5.61 14.43 6.15
C GLY A 42 -4.10 14.68 6.16
N MET A 43 -3.65 15.80 5.59
CA MET A 43 -2.24 16.19 5.57
C MET A 43 -1.69 16.48 6.97
N GLU A 44 -2.43 17.15 7.85
CA GLU A 44 -2.03 17.36 9.24
C GLU A 44 -1.81 16.03 9.99
N LEU A 45 -2.69 15.05 9.76
CA LEU A 45 -2.59 13.73 10.38
C LEU A 45 -1.46 12.90 9.78
N TYR A 46 -1.28 12.97 8.45
CA TYR A 46 -0.17 12.35 7.74
C TYR A 46 1.18 12.85 8.28
N GLY A 47 1.35 14.16 8.42
CA GLY A 47 2.56 14.77 8.98
C GLY A 47 2.83 14.40 10.44
N LYS A 48 1.78 13.99 11.20
CA LYS A 48 1.89 13.48 12.57
C LYS A 48 2.09 11.96 12.64
N GLY A 49 2.24 11.28 11.51
CA GLY A 49 2.34 9.81 11.44
C GLY A 49 1.03 9.09 11.74
N LYS A 50 -0.11 9.80 11.83
CA LYS A 50 -1.43 9.21 12.08
C LYS A 50 -2.07 8.76 10.78
N TYR A 51 -1.40 7.85 10.07
CA TYR A 51 -1.77 7.45 8.72
C TYR A 51 -3.16 6.83 8.62
N ARG A 52 -3.57 6.02 9.61
CA ARG A 52 -4.91 5.42 9.64
C ARG A 52 -6.01 6.48 9.70
N ASP A 53 -5.82 7.54 10.48
CA ASP A 53 -6.76 8.66 10.54
C ASP A 53 -6.70 9.50 9.26
N ALA A 54 -5.50 9.71 8.71
CA ALA A 54 -5.30 10.46 7.47
C ALA A 54 -6.05 9.82 6.28
N ILE A 55 -6.00 8.48 6.17
CA ILE A 55 -6.73 7.70 5.14
C ILE A 55 -8.22 8.06 5.13
N LYS A 56 -8.85 8.19 6.30
CA LYS A 56 -10.28 8.54 6.38
C LYS A 56 -10.55 9.87 5.68
N PHE A 57 -9.73 10.87 5.94
CA PHE A 57 -9.91 12.21 5.37
C PHE A 57 -9.55 12.26 3.88
N PHE A 58 -8.52 11.55 3.42
CA PHE A 58 -8.23 11.45 1.98
C PHE A 58 -9.36 10.75 1.21
N LYS A 59 -9.94 9.68 1.77
CA LYS A 59 -11.13 9.05 1.17
C LYS A 59 -12.33 10.00 1.10
N GLU A 60 -12.57 10.81 2.12
CA GLU A 60 -13.62 11.84 2.11
C GLU A 60 -13.45 12.83 0.93
N VAL A 61 -12.21 13.20 0.59
CA VAL A 61 -11.92 14.01 -0.62
C VAL A 61 -12.28 13.25 -1.89
N LEU A 62 -11.87 11.99 -2.01
CA LEU A 62 -12.09 11.21 -3.24
C LEU A 62 -13.56 10.86 -3.47
N TYR A 63 -14.34 10.64 -2.39
CA TYR A 63 -15.79 10.42 -2.49
C TYR A 63 -16.55 11.65 -2.98
N THR A 64 -16.06 12.85 -2.65
CA THR A 64 -16.70 14.11 -3.02
C THR A 64 -16.18 14.67 -4.34
N LYS A 65 -14.90 14.42 -4.65
CA LYS A 65 -14.22 14.84 -5.88
C LYS A 65 -13.45 13.66 -6.47
N GLY A 66 -13.94 13.16 -7.61
CA GLY A 66 -13.24 12.10 -8.36
C GLY A 66 -12.04 12.60 -9.20
N TYR A 67 -11.99 13.90 -9.53
CA TYR A 67 -10.98 14.48 -10.42
C TYR A 67 -10.53 15.90 -10.00
N GLY A 68 -9.40 16.33 -10.56
CA GLY A 68 -8.79 17.64 -10.36
C GLY A 68 -7.66 17.63 -9.32
N PRO A 69 -6.92 18.75 -9.17
CA PRO A 69 -5.66 18.78 -8.43
C PRO A 69 -5.74 18.31 -6.98
N LEU A 70 -6.87 18.58 -6.32
CA LEU A 70 -7.10 18.15 -4.93
C LEU A 70 -7.35 16.65 -4.83
N ALA A 71 -8.10 16.07 -5.77
CA ALA A 71 -8.37 14.63 -5.82
C ALA A 71 -7.09 13.86 -6.17
N GLU A 72 -6.31 14.35 -7.14
CA GLU A 72 -4.99 13.81 -7.49
C GLU A 72 -4.06 13.76 -6.25
N SER A 73 -3.97 14.88 -5.53
CA SER A 73 -3.17 14.96 -4.31
C SER A 73 -3.69 13.99 -3.24
N ALA A 74 -5.00 13.97 -2.99
CA ALA A 74 -5.59 13.06 -2.00
C ALA A 74 -5.36 11.59 -2.34
N SER A 75 -5.43 11.22 -3.63
CA SER A 75 -5.24 9.85 -4.08
C SER A 75 -3.80 9.36 -3.89
N VAL A 76 -2.79 10.16 -4.24
CA VAL A 76 -1.40 9.75 -4.00
C VAL A 76 -1.10 9.67 -2.49
N PHE A 77 -1.58 10.61 -1.69
CA PHE A 77 -1.36 10.58 -0.24
C PHE A 77 -2.16 9.47 0.46
N LEU A 78 -3.29 9.02 -0.11
CA LEU A 78 -3.99 7.82 0.34
C LEU A 78 -3.09 6.58 0.18
N GLY A 79 -2.53 6.36 -1.01
CA GLY A 79 -1.61 5.25 -1.27
C GLY A 79 -0.35 5.31 -0.40
N LEU A 80 0.26 6.50 -0.25
CA LEU A 80 1.41 6.68 0.64
C LEU A 80 1.05 6.44 2.12
N SER A 81 -0.18 6.73 2.55
CA SER A 81 -0.61 6.45 3.92
C SER A 81 -0.67 4.94 4.18
N TYR A 82 -1.17 4.15 3.23
CA TYR A 82 -1.14 2.68 3.33
C TYR A 82 0.29 2.15 3.36
N LEU A 83 1.19 2.70 2.54
CA LEU A 83 2.61 2.33 2.55
C LEU A 83 3.22 2.55 3.94
N ASN A 84 2.99 3.71 4.56
CA ASN A 84 3.51 4.00 5.89
C ASN A 84 2.90 3.11 6.99
N LEU A 85 1.72 2.53 6.76
CA LEU A 85 1.13 1.50 7.62
C LEU A 85 1.66 0.09 7.35
N LYS A 86 2.56 -0.07 6.37
CA LYS A 86 3.04 -1.37 5.85
C LYS A 86 1.92 -2.24 5.27
N ALA A 87 0.81 -1.62 4.88
CA ALA A 87 -0.29 -2.24 4.14
C ALA A 87 0.09 -2.22 2.65
N TYR A 88 1.06 -3.06 2.28
CA TYR A 88 1.76 -2.95 0.99
C TYR A 88 0.84 -3.23 -0.20
N ASP A 89 -0.04 -4.21 -0.10
CA ASP A 89 -0.94 -4.56 -1.21
C ASP A 89 -1.97 -3.46 -1.44
N GLU A 90 -2.52 -2.86 -0.38
CA GLU A 90 -3.40 -1.69 -0.48
C GLU A 90 -2.64 -0.47 -1.02
N ALA A 91 -1.39 -0.26 -0.59
CA ALA A 91 -0.56 0.82 -1.11
C ALA A 91 -0.30 0.67 -2.60
N ILE A 92 0.04 -0.55 -3.05
CA ILE A 92 0.27 -0.86 -4.46
C ILE A 92 -0.98 -0.56 -5.27
N GLY A 93 -2.14 -1.12 -4.88
CA GLY A 93 -3.39 -0.93 -5.61
C GLY A 93 -3.81 0.54 -5.72
N GLU A 94 -3.69 1.32 -4.65
CA GLU A 94 -4.08 2.73 -4.65
C GLU A 94 -3.13 3.60 -5.47
N LEU A 95 -1.82 3.31 -5.46
CA LEU A 95 -0.82 4.07 -6.22
C LEU A 95 -0.81 3.70 -7.71
N GLU A 96 -1.04 2.43 -8.07
CA GLU A 96 -1.25 2.03 -9.46
C GLU A 96 -2.53 2.66 -10.01
N ASN A 97 -3.63 2.62 -9.24
CA ASN A 97 -4.86 3.28 -9.62
C ASN A 97 -4.69 4.80 -9.79
N PHE A 98 -3.88 5.45 -8.95
CA PHE A 98 -3.54 6.88 -9.14
C PHE A 98 -2.89 7.12 -10.51
N LEU A 99 -1.89 6.32 -10.89
CA LEU A 99 -1.19 6.47 -12.18
C LEU A 99 -2.10 6.20 -13.37
N ASP A 100 -3.04 5.28 -13.24
CA ASP A 100 -4.00 4.92 -14.29
C ASP A 100 -5.10 5.98 -14.45
N MET A 101 -5.67 6.46 -13.34
CA MET A 101 -6.76 7.44 -13.37
C MET A 101 -6.28 8.85 -13.69
N TYR A 102 -5.09 9.23 -13.22
CA TYR A 102 -4.58 10.60 -13.29
C TYR A 102 -3.34 10.71 -14.18
N LYS A 103 -3.45 10.26 -15.44
CA LYS A 103 -2.35 10.22 -16.43
C LYS A 103 -1.66 11.58 -16.66
N TYR A 104 -2.41 12.67 -16.47
CA TYR A 104 -1.94 14.05 -16.66
C TYR A 104 -1.59 14.76 -15.35
N ALA A 105 -1.55 14.04 -14.22
CA ALA A 105 -1.12 14.61 -12.95
C ALA A 105 0.30 15.20 -13.07
N PRO A 106 0.63 16.22 -12.26
CA PRO A 106 1.98 16.78 -12.21
C PRO A 106 3.05 15.70 -11.98
N ASP A 107 4.21 15.89 -12.62
CA ASP A 107 5.34 14.96 -12.50
C ASP A 107 5.78 14.75 -11.05
N SER A 108 5.63 15.76 -10.19
CA SER A 108 5.89 15.64 -8.75
C SER A 108 5.00 14.61 -8.06
N LEU A 109 3.70 14.54 -8.39
CA LEU A 109 2.79 13.55 -7.82
C LEU A 109 3.03 12.15 -8.41
N LYS A 110 3.31 12.05 -9.71
CA LYS A 110 3.69 10.78 -10.35
C LYS A 110 4.99 10.23 -9.77
N ALA A 111 5.98 11.08 -9.53
CA ALA A 111 7.23 10.69 -8.88
C ALA A 111 7.00 10.20 -7.45
N LEU A 112 6.11 10.84 -6.67
CA LEU A 112 5.72 10.33 -5.35
C LEU A 112 5.06 8.95 -5.45
N ALA A 113 4.19 8.73 -6.44
CA ALA A 113 3.54 7.43 -6.65
C ALA A 113 4.56 6.35 -7.05
N TYR A 114 5.46 6.63 -7.99
CA TYR A 114 6.53 5.70 -8.37
C TYR A 114 7.47 5.37 -7.22
N LEU A 115 7.84 6.36 -6.40
CA LEU A 115 8.63 6.13 -5.19
C LEU A 115 7.88 5.27 -4.18
N GLY A 116 6.59 5.53 -3.99
CA GLY A 116 5.74 4.72 -3.13
C GLY A 116 5.66 3.27 -3.61
N LEU A 117 5.46 3.04 -4.90
CA LEU A 117 5.39 1.70 -5.50
C LEU A 117 6.74 0.97 -5.41
N ALA A 118 7.84 1.64 -5.75
CA ALA A 118 9.18 1.07 -5.65
C ALA A 118 9.49 0.60 -4.22
N ARG A 119 9.09 1.41 -3.23
CA ARG A 119 9.21 1.05 -1.80
C ARG A 119 8.27 -0.08 -1.42
N ALA A 120 7.01 -0.02 -1.80
CA ALA A 120 6.01 -1.04 -1.46
C ALA A 120 6.41 -2.43 -1.95
N TYR A 121 6.76 -2.56 -3.24
CA TYR A 121 7.22 -3.82 -3.81
C TYR A 121 8.53 -4.30 -3.13
N ASN A 122 9.49 -3.41 -2.83
CA ASN A 122 10.72 -3.83 -2.15
C ASN A 122 10.45 -4.28 -0.70
N GLU A 123 9.73 -3.49 0.09
CA GLU A 123 9.52 -3.70 1.53
C GLU A 123 8.57 -4.88 1.83
N LYS A 124 7.62 -5.15 0.92
CA LYS A 124 6.79 -6.37 0.95
C LYS A 124 7.63 -7.64 1.02
N HIS A 125 8.78 -7.68 0.33
CA HIS A 125 9.70 -8.81 0.34
C HIS A 125 10.83 -8.65 1.35
N SER A 126 10.47 -8.48 2.63
CA SER A 126 11.43 -8.51 3.74
C SER A 126 11.78 -9.94 4.16
N ASN A 127 10.85 -10.89 4.06
CA ASN A 127 11.10 -12.31 4.29
C ASN A 127 11.46 -13.02 2.98
N LEU A 128 12.76 -13.35 2.81
CA LEU A 128 13.28 -14.04 1.63
C LEU A 128 13.04 -15.56 1.66
N GLU A 129 12.25 -16.10 2.55
CA GLU A 129 11.77 -17.49 2.43
C GLU A 129 10.50 -17.57 1.60
N LEU A 130 9.71 -16.49 1.57
CA LEU A 130 8.45 -16.39 0.83
C LEU A 130 8.68 -16.12 -0.66
N ASP A 131 7.59 -16.16 -1.44
CA ASP A 131 7.62 -15.77 -2.85
C ASP A 131 8.01 -14.29 -3.01
N ILE A 132 8.83 -14.02 -4.03
CA ILE A 132 9.31 -12.68 -4.38
C ILE A 132 9.14 -12.40 -5.88
N SER A 133 8.21 -13.09 -6.55
CA SER A 133 8.01 -13.04 -7.99
C SER A 133 7.75 -11.63 -8.54
N ASP A 134 7.12 -10.77 -7.76
CA ASP A 134 6.80 -9.37 -8.08
C ASP A 134 7.89 -8.36 -7.68
N ILE A 135 9.01 -8.78 -7.07
CA ILE A 135 10.06 -7.86 -6.60
C ILE A 135 10.70 -7.02 -7.72
N ASP A 136 10.69 -7.53 -8.96
CA ASP A 136 11.23 -6.79 -10.11
C ASP A 136 10.40 -5.54 -10.45
N MET A 137 9.15 -5.47 -9.99
CA MET A 137 8.36 -4.24 -10.08
C MET A 137 8.98 -3.09 -9.30
N ALA A 138 9.67 -3.37 -8.18
CA ALA A 138 10.39 -2.33 -7.45
C ALA A 138 11.50 -1.69 -8.31
N ILE A 139 12.23 -2.51 -9.09
CA ILE A 139 13.23 -2.01 -10.04
C ILE A 139 12.55 -1.23 -11.15
N TYR A 140 11.45 -1.74 -11.72
CA TYR A 140 10.71 -1.05 -12.77
C TYR A 140 10.33 0.39 -12.38
N TYR A 141 9.70 0.57 -11.21
CA TYR A 141 9.31 1.90 -10.75
C TYR A 141 10.50 2.77 -10.33
N ALA A 142 11.56 2.18 -9.78
CA ALA A 142 12.81 2.89 -9.55
C ALA A 142 13.42 3.43 -10.85
N GLN A 143 13.33 2.68 -11.98
CA GLN A 143 13.83 3.19 -13.25
C GLN A 143 12.98 4.33 -13.79
N ARG A 144 11.66 4.29 -13.61
CA ARG A 144 10.80 5.44 -13.95
C ARG A 144 11.21 6.71 -13.22
N LEU A 145 11.59 6.61 -11.94
CA LEU A 145 12.13 7.74 -11.18
C LEU A 145 13.43 8.28 -11.78
N LYS A 146 14.37 7.38 -12.10
CA LYS A 146 15.64 7.76 -12.73
C LYS A 146 15.44 8.43 -14.09
N ASP A 147 14.54 7.89 -14.91
CA ASP A 147 14.20 8.45 -16.22
C ASP A 147 13.60 9.86 -16.10
N MET A 148 12.85 10.13 -15.03
CA MET A 148 12.32 11.46 -14.70
C MET A 148 13.37 12.40 -14.08
N GLY A 149 14.55 11.89 -13.71
CA GLY A 149 15.57 12.65 -12.98
C GLY A 149 15.15 13.02 -11.54
N MET A 150 14.20 12.30 -10.95
CA MET A 150 13.65 12.57 -9.61
C MET A 150 14.00 11.44 -8.65
N PHE A 151 14.33 11.76 -7.39
CA PHE A 151 14.64 10.75 -6.35
C PHE A 151 15.69 9.72 -6.80
N VAL A 152 16.71 10.17 -7.55
CA VAL A 152 17.69 9.28 -8.19
C VAL A 152 18.45 8.46 -7.16
N ASP A 153 18.90 9.08 -6.07
CA ASP A 153 19.63 8.41 -4.99
C ASP A 153 18.78 7.33 -4.31
N GLU A 154 17.51 7.63 -4.02
CA GLU A 154 16.57 6.66 -3.46
C GLU A 154 16.28 5.52 -4.43
N ALA A 155 16.07 5.82 -5.72
CA ALA A 155 15.85 4.80 -6.74
C ALA A 155 17.04 3.86 -6.84
N GLU A 156 18.26 4.39 -6.87
CA GLU A 156 19.48 3.58 -6.90
C GLU A 156 19.67 2.75 -5.65
N ARG A 157 19.34 3.29 -4.48
CA ARG A 157 19.34 2.51 -3.23
C ARG A 157 18.37 1.34 -3.31
N ILE A 158 17.13 1.56 -3.76
CA ILE A 158 16.13 0.50 -3.89
C ILE A 158 16.61 -0.59 -4.87
N ILE A 159 17.16 -0.21 -6.02
CA ILE A 159 17.71 -1.18 -7.00
C ILE A 159 18.81 -2.03 -6.36
N ARG A 160 19.74 -1.42 -5.62
CA ARG A 160 20.80 -2.16 -4.92
C ARG A 160 20.22 -3.14 -3.90
N GLU A 161 19.24 -2.72 -3.11
CA GLU A 161 18.56 -3.58 -2.14
C GLU A 161 17.85 -4.76 -2.80
N VAL A 162 17.12 -4.53 -3.90
CA VAL A 162 16.45 -5.60 -4.65
C VAL A 162 17.47 -6.56 -5.27
N ARG A 163 18.55 -6.04 -5.89
CA ARG A 163 19.63 -6.90 -6.42
C ARG A 163 20.25 -7.75 -5.32
N TRP A 164 20.51 -7.17 -4.15
CA TRP A 164 21.01 -7.90 -2.99
C TRP A 164 20.07 -9.03 -2.55
N LYS A 165 18.76 -8.76 -2.47
CA LYS A 165 17.73 -9.77 -2.12
C LYS A 165 17.67 -10.91 -3.13
N LYS A 166 17.66 -10.61 -4.43
CA LYS A 166 17.64 -11.62 -5.49
C LYS A 166 18.94 -12.45 -5.51
N ALA A 167 20.09 -11.82 -5.34
CA ALA A 167 21.37 -12.52 -5.20
C ALA A 167 21.37 -13.45 -3.97
N THR A 168 20.81 -12.98 -2.84
CA THR A 168 20.66 -13.78 -1.63
C THR A 168 19.78 -15.01 -1.85
N LYS A 169 18.67 -14.90 -2.60
CA LYS A 169 17.82 -16.05 -2.95
C LYS A 169 18.57 -17.16 -3.70
N LEU A 170 19.48 -16.80 -4.60
CA LEU A 170 20.31 -17.80 -5.30
C LEU A 170 21.24 -18.52 -4.32
N LEU A 171 21.84 -17.79 -3.37
CA LEU A 171 22.68 -18.40 -2.34
C LEU A 171 21.89 -19.27 -1.37
N MET A 172 20.67 -18.86 -1.00
CA MET A 172 19.75 -19.68 -0.20
C MET A 172 19.40 -20.98 -0.93
N ALA A 173 19.09 -20.91 -2.23
CA ALA A 173 18.84 -22.10 -3.04
C ALA A 173 20.07 -23.02 -3.07
N ALA A 174 21.27 -22.46 -3.29
CA ALA A 174 22.51 -23.23 -3.25
C ALA A 174 22.72 -23.91 -1.88
N ASP A 175 22.46 -23.22 -0.77
CA ASP A 175 22.55 -23.79 0.59
C ASP A 175 21.56 -24.94 0.81
N VAL A 176 20.31 -24.79 0.36
CA VAL A 176 19.30 -25.87 0.42
C VAL A 176 19.77 -27.11 -0.35
N TYR A 177 20.22 -26.95 -1.59
CA TYR A 177 20.70 -28.09 -2.37
C TYR A 177 22.00 -28.70 -1.84
N SER A 178 22.84 -27.89 -1.17
CA SER A 178 24.03 -28.37 -0.47
C SER A 178 23.65 -29.31 0.67
N LYS A 179 22.66 -28.91 1.49
CA LYS A 179 22.12 -29.75 2.58
C LYS A 179 21.51 -31.06 2.06
N LEU A 180 20.89 -31.02 0.87
CA LEU A 180 20.35 -32.20 0.18
C LEU A 180 21.41 -33.04 -0.55
N ARG A 181 22.69 -32.63 -0.50
CA ARG A 181 23.82 -33.28 -1.18
C ARG A 181 23.69 -33.34 -2.71
N VAL A 182 22.92 -32.44 -3.31
CA VAL A 182 22.72 -32.36 -4.77
C VAL A 182 23.70 -31.35 -5.38
N MET A 183 24.98 -31.75 -5.49
CA MET A 183 26.08 -30.86 -5.89
C MET A 183 25.91 -30.21 -7.28
N LYS A 184 25.27 -30.91 -8.22
CA LYS A 184 24.97 -30.36 -9.55
C LYS A 184 24.12 -29.09 -9.44
N SER A 185 23.10 -29.09 -8.60
CA SER A 185 22.23 -27.92 -8.39
C SER A 185 22.98 -26.80 -7.67
N VAL A 186 23.80 -27.12 -6.66
CA VAL A 186 24.66 -26.12 -5.99
C VAL A 186 25.47 -25.35 -7.02
N LYS A 187 26.17 -26.08 -7.92
CA LYS A 187 26.96 -25.47 -8.99
C LYS A 187 26.11 -24.55 -9.88
N VAL A 188 24.93 -25.00 -10.31
CA VAL A 188 24.01 -24.19 -11.15
C VAL A 188 23.64 -22.88 -10.47
N TYR A 189 23.25 -22.89 -9.20
CA TYR A 189 22.85 -21.65 -8.50
C TYR A 189 24.03 -20.71 -8.26
N LEU A 190 25.20 -21.22 -7.90
CA LEU A 190 26.40 -20.40 -7.70
C LEU A 190 26.91 -19.80 -9.03
N GLU A 191 26.86 -20.55 -10.13
CA GLU A 191 27.18 -20.03 -11.48
C GLU A 191 26.19 -18.98 -11.92
N THR A 192 24.89 -19.20 -11.66
CA THR A 192 23.83 -18.23 -11.93
C THR A 192 24.03 -16.95 -11.13
N PHE A 193 24.43 -17.06 -9.86
CA PHE A 193 24.77 -15.93 -9.01
C PHE A 193 25.88 -15.09 -9.64
N LEU A 194 27.00 -15.71 -10.03
CA LEU A 194 28.13 -14.98 -10.61
C LEU A 194 27.80 -14.35 -11.96
N LYS A 195 26.96 -15.01 -12.75
CA LYS A 195 26.51 -14.49 -14.05
C LYS A 195 25.62 -13.26 -13.90
N MET A 196 24.68 -13.27 -12.95
CA MET A 196 23.68 -12.21 -12.79
C MET A 196 24.13 -11.07 -11.86
N TYR A 197 25.01 -11.38 -10.92
CA TYR A 197 25.48 -10.47 -9.87
C TYR A 197 27.01 -10.50 -9.74
N PRO A 198 27.75 -10.23 -10.83
CA PRO A 198 29.21 -10.28 -10.81
C PRO A 198 29.84 -9.27 -9.84
N ASP A 199 29.16 -8.14 -9.61
CA ASP A 199 29.59 -7.05 -8.73
C ASP A 199 29.10 -7.19 -7.28
N ASP A 200 28.39 -8.28 -6.94
CA ASP A 200 27.95 -8.48 -5.55
C ASP A 200 29.18 -8.71 -4.65
N PRO A 201 29.25 -8.10 -3.45
CA PRO A 201 30.39 -8.25 -2.54
C PRO A 201 30.73 -9.70 -2.17
N ARG A 202 29.78 -10.62 -2.32
CA ARG A 202 29.95 -12.05 -2.04
C ARG A 202 30.51 -12.85 -3.22
N ALA A 203 30.66 -12.25 -4.40
CA ALA A 203 31.06 -12.94 -5.63
C ALA A 203 32.43 -13.63 -5.51
N ASP A 204 33.42 -12.99 -4.91
CA ASP A 204 34.75 -13.58 -4.70
C ASP A 204 34.69 -14.87 -3.85
N SER A 205 33.86 -14.86 -2.81
CA SER A 205 33.65 -16.02 -1.95
C SER A 205 32.92 -17.14 -2.70
N VAL A 206 31.92 -16.80 -3.52
CA VAL A 206 31.20 -17.75 -4.36
C VAL A 206 32.13 -18.42 -5.39
N ARG A 207 33.07 -17.67 -5.99
CA ARG A 207 34.08 -18.23 -6.92
C ARG A 207 34.95 -19.28 -6.23
N LYS A 208 35.45 -19.00 -5.02
CA LYS A 208 36.26 -19.95 -4.24
C LYS A 208 35.49 -21.24 -3.92
N VAL A 209 34.20 -21.12 -3.53
CA VAL A 209 33.36 -22.29 -3.28
C VAL A 209 33.20 -23.12 -4.56
N LEU A 210 32.91 -22.49 -5.70
CA LEU A 210 32.80 -23.19 -6.98
C LEU A 210 34.07 -23.92 -7.41
N GLU A 211 35.25 -23.35 -7.13
CA GLU A 211 36.53 -24.01 -7.40
C GLU A 211 36.71 -25.27 -6.55
N SER A 212 36.27 -25.25 -5.30
CA SER A 212 36.33 -26.42 -4.39
C SER A 212 35.36 -27.55 -4.73
N LEU A 213 34.35 -27.28 -5.58
CA LEU A 213 33.38 -28.27 -6.06
C LEU A 213 33.85 -29.02 -7.32
N ARG A 214 35.03 -28.68 -7.86
CA ARG A 214 35.66 -29.34 -9.01
C ARG A 214 36.45 -30.56 -8.56
#